data_AF-A0A2G9N4Z2-F1
#
_entry.id   AF-A0A2G9N4Z2-F1
#
_cell.length_a   1.000
_cell.length_b   1.000
_cell.length_c   1.000
_cell.angle_alpha   90.00
_cell.angle_beta   90.00
_cell.angle_gamma   90.00
#
_symmetry.space_group_name_H-M   'P 1'
#
loop_
_entity.id
_entity.type
_entity.pdbx_description
1 polymer ?
#
loop_
_entity_poly.entity_id
_entity_poly.type
_entity_poly.pdbx_seq_one_letter_code
_entity_poly.pdbx_strand_id
1 'polypeptide(L)'
;MDGKKGMELSLNVIIVAIVLFIVMIILVALFTGKMGGIRKSLNKTESQYSQDKCQIPGTDRVCVITQSSCENRGGFVYEAPQGGKWSDCYLGQICCSQ
;
A
#
# COMPACT_ATOMS: atom_id res chain seq x y z
N MET A 1 -50.83 21.05 -31.14
CA MET A 1 -50.46 20.40 -29.86
C MET A 1 -49.03 20.84 -29.61
N ASP A 2 -48.82 22.06 -29.11
CA ASP A 2 -47.47 22.64 -29.16
C ASP A 2 -47.18 23.35 -27.85
N GLY A 3 -46.80 22.55 -26.86
CA GLY A 3 -46.29 22.99 -25.57
C GLY A 3 -44.81 22.65 -25.45
N LYS A 4 -43.95 23.17 -26.32
CA LYS A 4 -42.50 23.14 -26.11
C LYS A 4 -42.13 24.28 -25.17
N LYS A 5 -42.25 24.04 -23.86
CA LYS A 5 -41.71 24.93 -22.82
C LYS A 5 -40.19 24.83 -22.89
N GLY A 6 -39.56 25.74 -23.63
CA GLY A 6 -38.12 25.97 -23.52
C GLY A 6 -37.84 26.47 -22.11
N MET A 7 -37.15 25.66 -21.31
CA MET A 7 -36.66 26.09 -20.01
C MET A 7 -35.49 27.03 -20.29
N GLU A 8 -35.75 28.33 -20.32
CA GLU A 8 -34.70 29.34 -20.40
C GLU A 8 -33.88 29.24 -19.10
N LEU A 9 -32.84 28.40 -19.12
CA LEU A 9 -31.81 28.45 -18.11
C LEU A 9 -31.17 29.83 -18.21
N SER A 10 -31.45 30.66 -17.21
CA SER A 10 -30.82 31.97 -17.06
C SER A 10 -29.31 31.80 -17.20
N LEU A 11 -28.69 32.62 -18.05
CA LEU A 11 -27.26 32.62 -18.32
C LEU A 11 -26.42 32.61 -17.02
N ASN A 12 -26.92 33.27 -15.98
CA ASN A 12 -26.32 33.30 -14.65
C ASN A 12 -26.24 31.92 -13.99
N VAL A 13 -27.25 31.06 -14.16
CA VAL A 13 -27.26 29.69 -13.60
C VAL A 13 -26.16 28.85 -14.26
N ILE A 14 -25.98 29.01 -15.57
CA ILE A 14 -24.93 28.31 -16.32
C ILE A 14 -23.55 28.77 -15.85
N ILE A 15 -23.34 30.08 -15.68
CA ILE A 15 -22.08 30.63 -15.18
C ILE A 15 -21.76 30.12 -13.77
N VAL A 16 -22.74 30.15 -12.86
CA VAL A 16 -22.56 29.65 -11.49
C VAL A 16 -22.25 28.15 -11.48
N ALA A 17 -22.92 27.35 -12.30
CA ALA A 17 -22.67 25.92 -12.40
C ALA A 17 -21.22 25.61 -12.86
N ILE A 18 -20.69 26.36 -13.83
CA ILE A 18 -19.32 26.20 -14.31
C ILE A 18 -18.30 26.54 -13.23
N VAL A 19 -18.52 27.66 -12.51
CA VAL A 19 -17.61 28.06 -11.41
C VAL A 19 -17.57 26.99 -10.32
N LEU A 20 -18.72 26.46 -9.92
CA LEU A 20 -18.79 25.37 -8.93
C LEU A 20 -18.10 24.11 -9.43
N PHE A 21 -18.24 23.78 -10.71
CA PHE A 21 -17.60 22.61 -11.31
C PHE A 21 -16.06 22.73 -11.28
N ILE A 22 -15.52 23.91 -11.60
CA ILE A 22 -14.07 24.18 -11.52
C ILE A 22 -13.57 24.04 -10.09
N VAL A 23 -14.28 24.62 -9.11
CA VAL A 23 -13.92 24.49 -7.69
C VAL A 23 -13.90 23.01 -7.26
N MET A 24 -14.89 22.23 -7.71
CA MET A 24 -14.97 20.81 -7.39
C MET A 24 -13.78 20.01 -7.96
N ILE A 25 -13.40 20.28 -9.22
CA ILE A 25 -12.21 19.66 -9.84
C ILE A 25 -10.95 19.97 -9.03
N ILE A 26 -10.76 21.23 -8.65
CA ILE A 26 -9.57 21.66 -7.88
C ILE A 26 -9.52 20.93 -6.54
N LEU A 27 -10.64 20.83 -5.82
CA LEU A 27 -10.70 20.08 -4.57
C LEU A 27 -10.32 18.61 -4.77
N VAL A 28 -10.91 17.92 -5.75
CA VAL A 28 -10.59 16.52 -6.05
C VAL A 28 -9.11 16.34 -6.39
N ALA A 29 -8.53 17.23 -7.19
CA ALA A 29 -7.11 17.18 -7.55
C ALA A 29 -6.20 17.33 -6.32
N LEU A 30 -6.49 18.28 -5.43
CA LEU A 30 -5.74 18.49 -4.19
C LEU A 30 -5.88 17.31 -3.23
N PHE A 31 -7.09 16.78 -3.05
CA PHE A 31 -7.34 15.63 -2.18
C PHE A 31 -6.69 14.35 -2.72
N THR A 32 -6.74 14.13 -4.04
CA THR A 32 -6.12 12.96 -4.69
C THR A 32 -4.59 13.01 -4.60
N GLY A 33 -4.00 14.20 -4.81
CA GLY A 33 -2.55 14.39 -4.67
C GLY A 33 -2.04 14.09 -3.25
N LYS A 34 -2.75 14.54 -2.22
CA LYS A 34 -2.39 14.27 -0.81
C LYS A 34 -2.60 12.81 -0.42
N MET A 35 -3.69 12.16 -0.87
CA MET A 35 -3.93 10.74 -0.59
C MET A 35 -2.91 9.82 -1.30
N GLY A 36 -2.44 10.17 -2.50
CA GLY A 36 -1.42 9.40 -3.22
C GLY A 36 -0.09 9.32 -2.46
N GLY A 37 0.33 10.41 -1.82
CA GLY A 37 1.55 10.44 -1.00
C GLY A 37 1.46 9.54 0.24
N ILE A 38 0.33 9.57 0.95
CA ILE A 38 0.11 8.77 2.16
C ILE A 38 0.05 7.28 1.82
N ARG A 39 -0.70 6.89 0.78
CA ARG A 39 -0.76 5.49 0.31
C ARG A 39 0.60 4.95 -0.08
N LYS A 40 1.45 5.77 -0.73
CA LYS A 40 2.81 5.36 -1.11
C LYS A 40 3.70 5.13 0.11
N SER A 41 3.55 5.90 1.18
CA SER A 41 4.29 5.71 2.43
C SER A 41 3.82 4.48 3.21
N LEU A 42 2.51 4.23 3.24
CA LEU A 42 1.93 3.04 3.86
C LEU A 42 2.36 1.76 3.14
N ASN A 43 2.25 1.70 1.81
CA ASN A 43 2.72 0.55 1.03
C ASN A 43 4.22 0.25 1.23
N LYS A 44 5.05 1.29 1.36
CA LYS A 44 6.48 1.10 1.66
C LYS A 44 6.69 0.47 3.04
N THR A 45 5.93 0.94 4.04
CA THR A 45 6.02 0.41 5.41
C THR A 45 5.51 -1.03 5.46
N GLU A 46 4.34 -1.32 4.89
CA GLU A 46 3.78 -2.68 4.83
C GLU A 46 4.73 -3.65 4.10
N SER A 47 5.40 -3.22 3.03
CA SER A 47 6.34 -4.07 2.31
C SER A 47 7.54 -4.55 3.16
N GLN A 48 7.87 -3.83 4.24
CA GLN A 48 8.94 -4.22 5.17
C GLN A 48 8.45 -5.22 6.24
N TYR A 49 7.14 -5.28 6.48
CA TYR A 49 6.50 -6.20 7.42
C TYR A 49 5.70 -7.30 6.69
N SER A 50 5.98 -7.52 5.41
CA SER A 50 5.32 -8.57 4.63
C SER A 50 5.58 -9.93 5.27
N GLN A 51 4.53 -10.76 5.37
CA GLN A 51 4.61 -12.10 5.95
C GLN A 51 5.52 -13.05 5.16
N ASP A 52 5.90 -12.66 3.94
CA ASP A 52 6.79 -13.43 3.07
C ASP A 52 8.28 -13.07 3.26
N LYS A 53 8.62 -12.15 4.18
CA LYS A 53 10.01 -11.78 4.50
C LYS A 53 10.43 -12.33 5.85
N CYS A 54 11.61 -12.93 5.89
CA CYS A 54 12.24 -13.40 7.11
C CYS A 54 12.79 -12.22 7.91
N GLN A 55 13.63 -11.39 7.29
CA GLN A 55 14.28 -10.24 7.92
C GLN A 55 13.29 -9.08 8.05
N ILE A 56 12.67 -8.99 9.22
CA ILE A 56 11.74 -7.92 9.57
C ILE A 56 12.49 -6.90 10.46
N PRO A 57 12.51 -5.61 10.09
CA PRO A 57 13.17 -4.58 10.90
C PRO A 57 12.62 -4.54 12.33
N GLY A 58 13.50 -4.64 13.31
CA GLY A 58 13.13 -4.65 14.73
C GLY A 58 12.81 -6.03 15.31
N THR A 59 13.04 -7.11 14.55
CA THR A 59 13.03 -8.49 15.04
C THR A 59 14.41 -9.12 14.89
N ASP A 60 14.72 -10.14 15.69
CA ASP A 60 15.98 -10.90 15.61
C ASP A 60 15.95 -11.98 14.53
N ARG A 61 15.11 -11.79 13.50
CA ARG A 61 14.96 -12.74 12.40
C ARG A 61 16.03 -12.55 11.35
N VAL A 62 16.74 -13.64 11.03
CA VAL A 62 17.85 -13.65 10.08
C VAL A 62 17.83 -14.88 9.18
N CYS A 63 18.16 -14.70 7.91
CA CYS A 63 18.35 -15.82 6.98
C CYS A 63 19.68 -16.52 7.28
N VAL A 64 19.65 -17.83 7.48
CA VAL A 64 20.85 -18.67 7.71
C VAL A 64 20.85 -19.88 6.78
N ILE A 65 22.03 -20.41 6.46
CA ILE A 65 22.17 -21.52 5.49
C ILE A 65 21.85 -22.87 6.12
N THR A 66 22.09 -23.04 7.42
CA THR A 66 21.89 -24.32 8.11
C THR A 66 21.12 -24.15 9.41
N GLN A 67 20.34 -25.16 9.77
CA GLN A 67 19.65 -25.25 11.06
C GLN A 67 20.63 -25.16 12.23
N SER A 68 21.80 -25.80 12.13
CA SER A 68 22.85 -25.71 13.13
C SER A 68 23.33 -24.27 13.38
N SER A 69 23.34 -23.41 12.35
CA SER A 69 23.70 -22.00 12.53
C SER A 69 22.66 -21.21 13.32
N CYS A 70 21.41 -21.66 13.32
CA CYS A 70 20.33 -21.07 14.11
C CYS A 70 20.41 -21.53 15.57
N GLU A 71 20.56 -22.84 15.79
CA GLU A 71 20.70 -23.44 17.12
C GLU A 71 21.95 -22.94 17.85
N ASN A 72 23.07 -22.77 17.14
CA ASN A 72 24.31 -22.20 17.69
C ASN A 72 24.16 -20.74 18.12
N ARG A 73 23.16 -20.02 17.58
CA ARG A 73 22.79 -18.67 18.01
C ARG A 73 21.78 -18.69 19.16
N GLY A 74 21.33 -19.86 19.61
CA GLY A 74 20.27 -19.99 20.60
C GLY A 74 18.87 -19.67 20.06
N GLY A 75 18.71 -19.65 18.72
CA GLY A 75 17.44 -19.37 18.06
C GLY A 75 16.71 -20.64 17.60
N PHE A 76 15.48 -20.44 17.12
CA PHE A 76 14.64 -21.47 16.54
C PHE A 76 14.37 -21.18 15.06
N VAL A 77 14.16 -22.25 14.29
CA VAL A 77 13.81 -22.14 12.87
C VAL A 77 12.36 -21.69 12.74
N TYR A 78 12.13 -20.66 11.94
CA TYR A 78 10.80 -20.15 11.63
C TYR A 78 10.40 -20.60 10.22
N GLU A 79 9.38 -21.43 10.12
CA GLU A 79 8.88 -21.92 8.84
C GLU A 79 8.11 -20.83 8.10
N ALA A 80 8.23 -20.81 6.77
CA ALA A 80 7.46 -19.89 5.95
C ALA A 80 5.96 -20.20 6.08
N PRO A 81 5.07 -19.18 6.16
CA PRO A 81 3.64 -19.34 6.43
C PRO A 81 2.86 -20.20 5.41
N GLN A 82 3.47 -20.59 4.29
CA GLN A 82 2.88 -21.46 3.27
C GLN A 82 3.75 -22.67 2.91
N GLY A 83 4.69 -23.07 3.77
CA GLY A 83 5.66 -24.14 3.46
C GLY A 83 6.60 -23.81 2.28
N GLY A 84 6.63 -22.53 1.89
CA GLY A 84 7.42 -22.00 0.77
C GLY A 84 8.79 -21.50 1.19
N LYS A 85 9.39 -20.66 0.33
CA LYS A 85 10.66 -19.97 0.60
C LYS A 85 10.38 -18.52 0.99
N TRP A 86 11.14 -18.02 1.95
CA TRP A 86 11.16 -16.59 2.29
C TRP A 86 11.67 -15.79 1.09
N SER A 87 10.97 -14.71 0.75
CA SER A 87 11.24 -13.88 -0.44
C SER A 87 12.59 -13.16 -0.41
N ASP A 88 13.15 -13.00 0.78
CA ASP A 88 14.42 -12.32 1.07
C ASP A 88 15.56 -13.28 1.44
N CYS A 89 15.29 -14.58 1.56
CA CYS A 89 16.31 -15.60 1.77
C CYS A 89 16.66 -16.31 0.46
N TYR A 90 17.96 -16.56 0.24
CA TYR A 90 18.43 -17.26 -0.97
C TYR A 90 18.11 -18.76 -0.94
N LEU A 91 18.29 -19.45 -2.08
CA LEU A 91 18.06 -20.89 -2.22
C LEU A 91 18.84 -21.69 -1.16
N GLY A 92 18.12 -22.45 -0.34
CA GLY A 92 18.68 -23.29 0.72
C GLY A 92 18.85 -22.58 2.07
N GLN A 93 18.50 -21.31 2.18
CA GLN A 93 18.47 -20.60 3.45
C GLN A 93 17.13 -20.79 4.16
N ILE A 94 17.18 -20.85 5.49
CA ILE A 94 16.04 -20.93 6.40
C ILE A 94 15.97 -19.64 7.21
N CYS A 95 14.78 -19.30 7.70
CA CYS A 95 14.62 -18.18 8.62
C CYS A 95 14.88 -18.64 10.05
N CYS A 96 15.74 -17.90 10.76
CA CYS A 96 16.07 -18.14 12.16
C CYS A 96 15.57 -16.95 12.98
N SER A 97 14.98 -17.19 14.15
CA SER A 97 14.66 -16.15 15.15
C SER A 97 15.36 -16.52 16.45
N GLN A 98 16.04 -15.54 17.07
CA GLN A 98 16.42 -15.64 18.48
C GLN A 98 15.24 -15.26 19.37
#